data_AF-A0A9W7G2N9-F1
#
_entry.id   AF-A0A9W7G2N9-F1
#
_cell.length_a   1.000
_cell.length_b   1.000
_cell.length_c   1.000
_cell.angle_alpha   90.00
_cell.angle_beta   90.00
_cell.angle_gamma   90.00
#
_symmetry.space_group_name_H-M   'P 1'
#
loop_
_entity.id
_entity.type
_entity.pdbx_description
1 polymer ?
#
loop_
_entity_poly.entity_id
_entity_poly.type
_entity_poly.pdbx_seq_one_letter_code
_entity_poly.pdbx_strand_id
1 'polypeptide(L)'
;MRRHMSDDNEITSIKTKSNKELSYDANSGRFFETPDEVACDPIRGDEYCALDEETGKRIRLTLEEKERIYLDSIQSYYYSGRELLKQGEFDLLKEDLQWNGSPVVVLNRKEARFLSAQQAYLKGQPVMEDEEFDALKKELKEEKSKIAGE
;
A
#
# COMPACT_ATOMS: atom_id res chain seq x y z
N MET A 1 8.21 47.39 34.75
CA MET A 1 7.67 46.87 33.48
C MET A 1 8.74 46.05 32.78
N ARG A 2 8.69 44.71 32.86
CA ARG A 2 9.51 43.80 32.03
C ARG A 2 8.57 42.98 31.17
N ARG A 3 8.90 42.92 29.88
CA ARG A 3 8.09 42.44 28.76
C ARG A 3 7.98 40.92 28.74
N HIS A 4 6.82 40.44 28.32
CA HIS A 4 6.56 39.10 27.78
C HIS A 4 7.21 38.98 26.39
N MET A 5 7.82 37.84 26.07
CA MET A 5 8.18 37.32 24.73
C MET A 5 8.83 35.93 24.96
N SER A 6 8.05 34.85 24.96
CA SER A 6 7.81 33.93 23.83
C SER A 6 9.02 33.02 23.55
N ASP A 7 9.01 31.84 24.18
CA ASP A 7 9.95 30.74 23.89
C ASP A 7 9.47 30.00 22.63
N ASP A 8 10.19 30.18 21.53
CA ASP A 8 10.00 29.40 20.30
C ASP A 8 10.52 27.97 20.54
N ASN A 9 9.59 27.02 20.62
CA ASN A 9 9.87 25.60 20.83
C ASN A 9 10.29 24.94 19.51
N GLU A 10 11.59 24.84 19.25
CA GLU A 10 12.15 24.24 18.04
C GLU A 10 12.21 22.71 18.15
N ILE A 11 11.18 22.03 17.66
CA ILE A 11 11.14 20.56 17.54
C ILE A 11 11.92 20.15 16.30
N THR A 12 12.95 19.33 16.47
CA THR A 12 13.76 18.78 15.37
C THR A 12 13.43 17.30 15.15
N SER A 13 12.98 16.97 13.95
CA SER A 13 12.62 15.60 13.54
C SER A 13 13.73 14.94 12.74
N ILE A 14 14.07 13.67 13.06
CA ILE A 14 15.05 12.86 12.32
C ILE A 14 14.39 11.52 11.95
N LYS A 15 14.44 11.15 10.66
CA LYS A 15 13.88 9.88 10.17
C LYS A 15 14.87 8.72 10.34
N THR A 16 14.42 7.62 10.94
CA THR A 16 15.18 6.35 10.98
C THR A 16 14.67 5.38 9.90
N LYS A 17 15.46 4.34 9.58
CA LYS A 17 15.19 3.34 8.52
C LYS A 17 13.89 2.54 8.69
N SER A 18 13.18 2.72 9.81
CA SER A 18 11.97 1.99 10.19
C SER A 18 10.69 2.82 10.02
N ASN A 19 10.72 3.94 9.30
CA ASN A 19 9.58 4.86 9.07
C ASN A 19 8.91 5.45 10.34
N LYS A 20 9.48 5.25 11.52
CA LYS A 20 9.03 5.90 12.75
C LYS A 20 9.64 7.28 12.89
N GLU A 21 8.80 8.30 13.01
CA GLU A 21 9.22 9.66 13.31
C GLU A 21 9.51 9.76 14.81
N LEU A 22 10.78 10.01 15.12
CA LEU A 22 11.25 10.23 16.48
C LEU A 22 11.35 11.75 16.66
N SER A 23 10.49 12.29 17.51
CA SER A 23 10.61 13.68 17.95
C SER A 23 11.53 13.73 19.16
N TYR A 24 12.50 14.65 19.13
CA TYR A 24 13.38 14.93 20.26
C TYR A 24 12.80 16.05 21.11
N ASP A 25 12.54 15.79 22.38
CA ASP A 25 12.17 16.83 23.34
C ASP A 25 13.41 17.29 24.11
N ALA A 26 13.81 18.55 23.88
CA ALA A 26 14.98 19.14 24.50
C ALA A 26 14.86 19.28 26.04
N ASN A 27 13.63 19.28 26.59
CA ASN A 27 13.39 19.45 28.02
C ASN A 27 13.55 18.14 28.81
N SER A 28 13.02 17.03 28.29
CA SER A 28 13.16 15.72 28.92
C SER A 28 14.38 14.93 28.44
N GLY A 29 15.04 15.38 27.36
CA GLY A 29 16.16 14.69 26.72
C GLY A 29 15.78 13.33 26.14
N ARG A 30 14.48 13.09 25.92
CA ARG A 30 13.95 11.82 25.44
C ARG A 30 13.48 11.94 24.00
N PHE A 31 13.64 10.84 23.28
CA PHE A 31 12.99 10.64 21.99
C PHE A 31 11.61 10.04 22.25
N PHE A 32 10.58 10.60 21.61
CA PHE A 32 9.23 10.07 21.64
C PHE A 32 8.84 9.60 20.24
N GLU A 33 8.17 8.44 20.17
CA GLU A 33 7.45 8.04 18.96
C GLU A 33 6.21 8.95 18.87
N THR A 34 6.07 9.69 17.77
CA THR A 34 4.85 10.47 17.53
C THR A 34 3.65 9.51 17.52
N PRO A 35 2.51 9.86 18.14
CA PRO A 35 1.34 8.99 18.15
C PRO A 35 0.96 8.57 16.73
N ASP A 36 0.62 7.29 16.54
CA ASP A 36 0.26 6.64 15.28
C ASP A 36 -0.96 7.26 14.55
N GLU A 37 -1.53 8.36 15.06
CA GLU A 37 -2.63 9.13 14.48
C GLU A 37 -2.17 10.08 13.36
N VAL A 38 -1.15 9.71 12.60
CA VAL A 38 -0.87 10.36 11.32
C VAL A 38 -1.92 9.86 10.33
N ALA A 39 -3.12 10.44 10.44
CA ALA A 39 -4.13 10.41 9.40
C ALA A 39 -3.45 10.74 8.08
N CYS A 40 -3.72 9.96 7.02
CA CYS A 40 -3.29 10.16 5.64
C CYS A 40 -2.87 11.61 5.35
N ASP A 41 -1.60 11.91 5.59
CA ASP A 41 -1.18 13.29 5.80
C ASP A 41 -1.09 13.96 4.42
N PRO A 42 -1.91 14.98 4.15
CA PRO A 42 -1.84 15.72 2.89
C PRO A 42 -0.47 16.37 2.66
N ILE A 43 0.35 16.55 3.70
CA ILE A 43 1.70 17.12 3.62
C ILE A 43 2.73 16.10 3.12
N ARG A 44 2.57 14.81 3.47
CA ARG A 44 3.57 13.79 3.10
C ARG A 44 3.35 13.26 1.69
N GLY A 45 2.09 13.18 1.22
CA GLY A 45 1.73 12.97 -0.20
C GLY A 45 2.27 11.69 -0.86
N ASP A 46 2.97 10.86 -0.08
CA ASP A 46 3.75 9.68 -0.48
C ASP A 46 3.04 8.37 -0.16
N GLU A 47 1.91 8.42 0.54
CA GLU A 47 1.06 7.28 0.84
C GLU A 47 -0.27 7.33 0.09
N TYR A 48 -0.67 6.20 -0.49
CA TYR A 48 -1.99 6.06 -1.08
C TYR A 48 -3.07 5.86 -0.01
N CYS A 49 -4.14 6.63 -0.11
CA CYS A 49 -5.26 6.61 0.82
C CYS A 49 -6.59 6.66 0.08
N ALA A 50 -7.61 5.99 0.62
CA ALA A 50 -8.97 6.10 0.11
C ALA A 50 -9.59 7.44 0.56
N LEU A 51 -10.53 7.95 -0.24
CA LEU A 51 -11.40 9.05 0.17
C LEU A 51 -12.70 8.46 0.71
N ASP A 52 -13.06 8.86 1.93
CA ASP A 52 -14.38 8.61 2.48
C ASP A 52 -15.39 9.52 1.78
N GLU A 53 -16.39 8.95 1.11
CA GLU A 53 -17.37 9.71 0.31
C GLU A 53 -18.30 10.57 1.19
N GLU A 54 -18.54 10.17 2.45
CA GLU A 54 -19.47 10.86 3.35
C GLU A 54 -18.80 12.04 4.06
N THR A 55 -17.55 11.86 4.49
CA THR A 55 -16.82 12.82 5.31
C THR A 55 -15.77 13.61 4.52
N GLY A 56 -15.42 13.16 3.30
CA GLY A 56 -14.35 13.72 2.49
C GLY A 56 -12.96 13.54 3.09
N LYS A 57 -12.83 12.73 4.15
CA LYS A 57 -11.56 12.48 4.83
C LYS A 57 -10.78 11.38 4.12
N ARG A 58 -9.46 11.48 4.17
CA ARG A 58 -8.59 10.40 3.70
C ARG A 58 -8.51 9.30 4.76
N ILE A 59 -8.84 8.09 4.37
CA ILE A 59 -8.74 6.89 5.20
C ILE A 59 -7.49 6.11 4.80
N ARG A 60 -6.72 5.73 5.81
CA ARG A 60 -5.56 4.86 5.63
C ARG A 60 -6.04 3.44 5.40
N LEU A 61 -5.54 2.84 4.32
CA LEU A 61 -5.83 1.47 3.96
C LEU A 61 -4.76 0.52 4.50
N THR A 62 -5.15 -0.71 4.80
CA THR A 62 -4.17 -1.78 5.08
C THR A 62 -3.39 -2.13 3.81
N LEU A 63 -2.27 -2.84 3.97
CA LEU A 63 -1.48 -3.32 2.83
C LEU A 63 -2.34 -4.19 1.90
N GLU A 64 -3.13 -5.11 2.46
CA GLU A 64 -3.96 -6.03 1.68
C GLU A 64 -5.07 -5.30 0.90
N GLU A 65 -5.65 -4.24 1.48
CA GLU A 65 -6.64 -3.41 0.81
C GLU A 65 -6.03 -2.67 -0.39
N LYS A 66 -4.83 -2.11 -0.22
CA LYS A 66 -4.06 -1.46 -1.30
C LYS A 66 -3.73 -2.45 -2.41
N GLU A 67 -3.28 -3.66 -2.06
CA GLU A 67 -2.99 -4.74 -3.02
C GLU A 67 -4.22 -5.14 -3.83
N ARG A 68 -5.38 -5.25 -3.17
CA ARG A 68 -6.65 -5.55 -3.82
C ARG A 68 -7.02 -4.48 -4.84
N ILE A 69 -6.96 -3.20 -4.45
CA ILE A 69 -7.27 -2.08 -5.35
C ILE A 69 -6.33 -2.05 -6.55
N TYR A 70 -5.03 -2.30 -6.34
CA TYR A 70 -4.03 -2.33 -7.41
C TYR A 70 -4.34 -3.44 -8.42
N LEU A 71 -4.63 -4.66 -7.94
CA LEU A 71 -4.96 -5.79 -8.79
C LEU A 71 -6.29 -5.57 -9.54
N ASP A 72 -7.32 -5.06 -8.87
CA ASP A 72 -8.60 -4.74 -9.51
C ASP A 72 -8.44 -3.66 -10.59
N SER A 73 -7.59 -2.65 -10.36
CA SER A 73 -7.28 -1.59 -11.33
C SER A 73 -6.61 -2.15 -12.58
N ILE A 74 -5.58 -2.98 -12.40
CA ILE A 74 -4.88 -3.65 -13.51
C ILE A 74 -5.83 -4.52 -14.31
N GLN A 75 -6.66 -5.32 -13.63
CA GLN A 75 -7.60 -6.21 -14.32
C GLN A 75 -8.66 -5.44 -15.08
N SER A 76 -9.26 -4.43 -14.46
CA SER A 76 -10.27 -3.59 -15.11
C SER A 76 -9.73 -2.98 -16.41
N TYR A 77 -8.49 -2.49 -16.37
CA TYR A 77 -7.81 -1.94 -17.54
C TYR A 77 -7.59 -3.01 -18.63
N TYR A 78 -7.04 -4.19 -18.30
CA TYR A 78 -6.76 -5.22 -19.30
C TYR A 78 -8.02 -5.90 -19.88
N TYR A 79 -9.06 -6.12 -19.08
CA TYR A 79 -10.25 -6.83 -19.52
C TYR A 79 -11.29 -5.90 -20.18
N SER A 80 -11.45 -4.68 -19.66
CA SER A 80 -12.53 -3.78 -20.09
C SER A 80 -12.03 -2.44 -20.63
N GLY A 81 -10.73 -2.16 -20.55
CA GLY A 81 -10.18 -0.82 -20.86
C GLY A 81 -10.60 0.26 -19.87
N ARG A 82 -11.32 -0.09 -18.79
CA ARG A 82 -11.82 0.86 -17.80
C ARG A 82 -10.74 1.16 -16.77
N GLU A 83 -10.38 2.43 -16.67
CA GLU A 83 -9.55 2.97 -15.60
C GLU A 83 -10.38 3.13 -14.32
N LEU A 84 -9.98 2.45 -13.23
CA LEU A 84 -10.62 2.60 -11.91
C LEU A 84 -10.00 3.75 -11.09
N LEU A 85 -8.72 4.03 -11.33
CA LEU A 85 -7.96 5.08 -10.69
C LEU A 85 -7.40 6.01 -11.77
N LYS A 86 -7.22 7.29 -11.43
CA LYS A 86 -6.47 8.20 -12.30
C LYS A 86 -5.01 7.76 -12.34
N GLN A 87 -4.31 8.04 -13.45
CA GLN A 87 -2.89 7.70 -13.62
C GLN A 87 -2.02 8.07 -12.40
N GLY A 88 -2.14 9.30 -11.88
CA GLY A 88 -1.36 9.72 -10.72
C GLY A 88 -1.71 9.00 -9.42
N GLU A 89 -2.96 8.58 -9.22
CA GLU A 89 -3.38 7.79 -8.07
C GLU A 89 -2.89 6.34 -8.18
N PHE A 90 -2.90 5.79 -9.41
CA PHE A 90 -2.35 4.47 -9.69
C PHE A 90 -0.83 4.42 -9.48
N ASP A 91 -0.10 5.43 -9.95
CA ASP A 91 1.35 5.52 -9.76
C ASP A 91 1.71 5.67 -8.27
N LEU A 92 0.98 6.51 -7.53
CA LEU A 92 1.15 6.65 -6.08
C LEU A 92 0.88 5.32 -5.35
N LEU A 93 -0.20 4.62 -5.68
CA LEU A 93 -0.52 3.31 -5.11
C LEU A 93 0.58 2.28 -5.40
N LYS A 94 1.11 2.29 -6.62
CA LYS A 94 2.20 1.40 -7.01
C LYS A 94 3.48 1.67 -6.23
N GLU A 95 3.86 2.93 -6.09
CA GLU A 95 5.05 3.32 -5.33
C GLU A 95 4.91 2.95 -3.86
N ASP A 96 3.77 3.26 -3.24
CA ASP A 96 3.47 2.93 -1.85
C ASP A 96 3.51 1.41 -1.61
N LEU A 97 2.91 0.61 -2.48
CA LEU A 97 3.01 -0.86 -2.43
C LEU A 97 4.46 -1.34 -2.54
N GLN A 98 5.25 -0.74 -3.43
CA GLN A 98 6.66 -1.09 -3.59
C GLN A 98 7.49 -0.76 -2.33
N TRP A 99 7.25 0.41 -1.72
CA TRP A 99 7.91 0.82 -0.48
C TRP A 99 7.55 -0.07 0.71
N ASN A 100 6.31 -0.55 0.76
CA ASN A 100 5.85 -1.49 1.78
C ASN A 100 6.21 -2.96 1.49
N GLY A 101 6.96 -3.22 0.40
CA GLY A 101 7.47 -4.56 0.08
C GLY A 101 6.38 -5.52 -0.41
N SER A 102 5.29 -5.00 -0.97
CA SER A 102 4.22 -5.81 -1.51
C SER A 102 4.73 -6.72 -2.65
N PRO A 103 4.36 -8.01 -2.66
CA PRO A 103 4.75 -8.91 -3.74
C PRO A 103 3.94 -8.67 -5.03
N VAL A 104 2.79 -8.00 -4.97
CA VAL A 104 1.90 -7.87 -6.14
C VAL A 104 2.41 -6.88 -7.20
N VAL A 105 3.35 -6.00 -6.82
CA VAL A 105 4.03 -5.08 -7.75
C VAL A 105 5.20 -5.73 -8.48
N VAL A 106 5.71 -6.86 -7.99
CA VAL A 106 6.89 -7.57 -8.54
C VAL A 106 6.53 -9.01 -8.87
N LEU A 107 5.41 -9.20 -9.57
CA LEU A 107 4.96 -10.53 -10.00
C LEU A 107 5.77 -10.99 -11.20
N ASN A 108 6.23 -12.24 -11.15
CA ASN A 108 6.71 -12.91 -12.35
C ASN A 108 5.52 -13.36 -13.23
N ARG A 109 5.79 -13.80 -14.46
CA ARG A 109 4.74 -14.16 -15.43
C ARG A 109 3.81 -15.28 -14.93
N LYS A 110 4.34 -16.27 -14.21
CA LYS A 110 3.57 -17.39 -13.66
C LYS A 110 2.68 -16.94 -12.51
N GLU A 111 3.21 -16.10 -11.62
CA GLU A 111 2.47 -15.53 -10.49
C GLU A 111 1.34 -14.62 -10.94
N ALA A 112 1.59 -13.76 -11.93
CA ALA A 112 0.56 -12.91 -12.53
C ALA A 112 -0.56 -13.75 -13.18
N ARG A 113 -0.20 -14.85 -13.85
CA ARG A 113 -1.15 -15.78 -14.45
C ARG A 113 -2.01 -16.48 -13.38
N PHE A 114 -1.40 -16.93 -12.29
CA PHE A 114 -2.08 -17.59 -11.18
C PHE A 114 -3.07 -16.66 -10.47
N LEU A 115 -2.66 -15.44 -10.15
CA LEU A 115 -3.55 -14.42 -9.56
C LEU A 115 -4.71 -14.06 -10.48
N SER A 116 -4.44 -13.92 -11.78
CA SER A 116 -5.49 -13.63 -12.77
C SER A 116 -6.52 -14.76 -12.82
N ALA A 117 -6.07 -16.02 -12.84
CA ALA A 117 -6.97 -17.18 -12.82
C ALA A 117 -7.81 -17.24 -11.53
N GLN A 118 -7.20 -17.01 -10.37
CA GLN A 118 -7.90 -17.00 -9.08
C GLN A 118 -8.99 -15.91 -9.03
N GLN A 119 -8.69 -14.70 -9.47
CA GLN A 119 -9.68 -13.62 -9.49
C GLN A 119 -10.81 -13.87 -10.49
N ALA A 120 -10.49 -14.42 -11.65
CA ALA A 120 -11.46 -14.80 -12.66
C ALA A 120 -12.44 -15.87 -12.14
N TYR A 121 -11.92 -16.87 -11.42
CA TYR A 121 -12.72 -17.88 -10.74
C TYR A 121 -13.67 -17.26 -9.69
N LEU A 122 -13.17 -16.35 -8.84
CA LEU A 122 -14.00 -15.64 -7.85
C LEU A 122 -15.09 -14.78 -8.48
N LYS A 123 -14.84 -14.26 -9.70
CA LYS A 123 -15.82 -13.49 -10.50
C LYS A 123 -16.80 -14.38 -11.28
N GLY A 124 -16.70 -15.71 -11.15
CA GLY A 124 -17.55 -16.68 -11.86
C GLY A 124 -17.24 -16.80 -13.36
N GLN A 125 -16.08 -16.33 -13.79
CA GLN A 125 -15.63 -16.34 -15.17
C GLN A 125 -14.27 -17.05 -15.26
N PRO A 126 -14.18 -18.37 -15.02
CA PRO A 126 -12.91 -19.07 -15.06
C PRO A 126 -12.23 -18.91 -16.44
N VAL A 127 -10.97 -18.50 -16.44
CA VAL A 127 -10.13 -18.31 -17.64
C VAL A 127 -9.10 -19.42 -17.82
N MET A 128 -9.14 -20.43 -16.95
CA MET A 128 -8.19 -21.54 -16.85
C MET A 128 -8.93 -22.76 -16.31
N GLU A 129 -8.61 -23.94 -16.86
CA GLU A 129 -9.16 -25.22 -16.40
C GLU A 129 -8.52 -25.64 -15.07
N ASP A 130 -9.23 -26.42 -14.25
CA ASP A 130 -8.78 -26.84 -12.92
C ASP A 130 -7.44 -27.59 -12.96
N GLU A 131 -7.24 -28.48 -13.93
CA GLU A 131 -5.98 -29.23 -14.11
C GLU A 131 -4.79 -28.30 -14.38
N GLU A 132 -5.00 -27.27 -15.19
CA GLU A 132 -3.97 -26.28 -15.49
C GLU A 132 -3.69 -25.39 -14.28
N PHE A 133 -4.73 -25.03 -13.53
CA PHE A 133 -4.59 -24.25 -12.30
C PHE A 133 -3.78 -24.99 -11.24
N ASP A 134 -4.07 -26.28 -11.03
CA ASP A 134 -3.37 -27.11 -10.06
C ASP A 134 -1.90 -27.33 -10.46
N ALA A 135 -1.63 -27.54 -11.76
CA ALA A 135 -0.26 -27.63 -12.28
C ALA A 135 0.51 -26.33 -12.04
N LEU A 136 -0.09 -25.17 -12.37
CA LEU A 136 0.53 -23.86 -12.16
C LEU A 136 0.79 -23.58 -10.67
N LYS A 137 -0.18 -23.93 -9.80
CA LYS A 137 -0.03 -23.81 -8.35
C LYS A 137 1.14 -24.64 -7.84
N LYS A 138 1.28 -25.88 -8.33
CA LYS A 138 2.37 -26.78 -7.94
C LYS A 138 3.73 -26.23 -8.35
N GLU A 139 3.88 -25.76 -9.60
CA GLU A 139 5.12 -25.14 -10.06
C GLU A 139 5.51 -23.93 -9.20
N LEU A 140 4.55 -23.05 -8.90
CA LEU A 140 4.79 -21.88 -8.06
C LEU A 140 5.21 -22.25 -6.64
N LYS A 141 4.66 -23.34 -6.07
CA LYS A 141 5.09 -23.86 -4.77
C LYS A 141 6.53 -24.41 -4.81
N GLU A 142 6.89 -25.14 -5.85
CA GLU A 142 8.25 -25.64 -6.06
C GLU A 142 9.26 -24.48 -6.21
N GLU A 143 8.84 -23.39 -6.87
CA GLU A 143 9.61 -22.14 -7.02
C GLU A 143 9.62 -21.28 -5.74
N LYS A 144 8.98 -21.71 -4.66
CA LYS A 144 8.83 -20.95 -3.40
C LYS A 144 8.22 -19.57 -3.60
N SER A 145 7.25 -19.48 -4.51
CA SER A 145 6.49 -18.25 -4.75
C SER A 145 5.76 -17.84 -3.49
N LYS A 146 5.85 -16.55 -3.15
CA LYS A 146 5.11 -15.95 -2.03
C LYS A 146 3.61 -15.80 -2.33
N ILE A 147 3.22 -15.94 -3.61
CA ILE A 147 1.86 -15.70 -4.11
C ILE A 147 1.00 -16.96 -4.06
N ALA A 148 1.57 -18.13 -4.35
CA ALA A 148 0.82 -19.39 -4.35
C ALA A 148 0.58 -19.97 -2.94
N GLY A 149 1.26 -19.43 -1.92
CA GLY A 149 1.23 -19.90 -0.53
C GLY A 149 1.87 -21.29 -0.36
N GLU A 150 2.11 -21.69 0.89
CA GLU A 150 2.50 -23.08 1.22
C GLU A 150 1.40 -24.11 0.93
#